data_AF-A0A822DG73-F1
#
_entry.id   AF-A0A822DG73-F1
#
_cell.length_a   1.000
_cell.length_b   1.000
_cell.length_c   1.000
_cell.angle_alpha   90.00
_cell.angle_beta   90.00
_cell.angle_gamma   90.00
#
_symmetry.space_group_name_H-M   'P 1'
#
loop_
_entity.id
_entity.type
_entity.pdbx_description
1 polymer ?
#
loop_
_entity_poly.entity_id
_entity_poly.type
_entity_poly.pdbx_seq_one_letter_code
_entity_poly.pdbx_strand_id
1 'polypeptide(L)'
;MPMTAASMYWRDTLRGYNINHSLPLPFDRYRLSDERRTGRGVSFSFDFGEDISHDFLSYSLSNDITIEQLALASYYAFLFKLTNGESDLCIGMNTHGRYKEELMSVIGLFVNNIPLRCQLDPHWSFHQLAEHVKEIITSSLEYSYFPLQRILAQHPNATKPVFLETSFEFQSYTSTSGNNEITIGNARLIAPPFSIKIDEYEIMSKFDFVLTIQH
;
A
#
# COMPACT_ATOMS: atom_id res chain seq x y z
N MET A 1 6.89 -5.54 22.08
CA MET A 1 6.45 -4.14 21.96
C MET A 1 5.14 -3.93 22.71
N PRO A 2 4.95 -2.81 23.41
CA PRO A 2 3.75 -2.58 24.23
C PRO A 2 2.53 -2.23 23.37
N MET A 3 1.40 -2.90 23.60
CA MET A 3 0.13 -2.63 22.91
C MET A 3 -0.43 -1.23 23.19
N THR A 4 -0.11 -0.66 24.35
CA THR A 4 -0.54 0.69 24.74
C THR A 4 0.11 1.77 23.88
N ALA A 5 1.41 1.66 23.58
CA ALA A 5 2.12 2.63 22.74
C ALA A 5 1.57 2.63 21.31
N ALA A 6 1.38 1.45 20.71
CA ALA A 6 0.74 1.33 19.40
C ALA A 6 -0.67 1.90 19.39
N SER A 7 -1.47 1.63 20.43
CA SER A 7 -2.82 2.17 20.55
C SER A 7 -2.83 3.71 20.62
N MET A 8 -1.86 4.32 21.29
CA MET A 8 -1.73 5.77 21.37
C MET A 8 -1.27 6.36 20.03
N TYR A 9 -0.25 5.76 19.42
CA TYR A 9 0.25 6.15 18.10
C TYR A 9 -0.90 6.21 17.07
N TRP A 10 -1.65 5.12 16.91
CA TRP A 10 -2.73 5.07 15.93
C TRP A 10 -3.86 6.08 16.21
N ARG A 11 -4.16 6.32 17.49
CA ARG A 11 -5.13 7.34 17.90
C ARG A 11 -4.68 8.74 17.49
N ASP A 12 -3.40 9.05 17.71
CA ASP A 12 -2.83 10.35 17.40
C ASP A 12 -2.66 10.56 15.89
N THR A 13 -2.17 9.56 15.16
CA THR A 13 -2.04 9.59 13.69
C THR A 13 -3.38 9.87 13.01
N LEU A 14 -4.47 9.25 13.46
CA LEU A 14 -5.80 9.42 12.88
C LEU A 14 -6.63 10.53 13.56
N ARG A 15 -6.03 11.30 14.47
CA ARG A 15 -6.75 12.36 15.18
C ARG A 15 -7.25 13.42 14.22
N GLY A 16 -8.56 13.66 14.22
CA GLY A 16 -9.20 14.65 13.36
C GLY A 16 -9.39 14.19 11.90
N TYR A 17 -8.95 12.99 11.53
CA TYR A 17 -9.26 12.43 10.22
C TYR A 17 -10.76 12.14 10.12
N ASN A 18 -11.41 12.59 9.04
CA ASN A 18 -12.82 12.31 8.83
C ASN A 18 -13.00 10.92 8.20
N ILE A 19 -13.09 9.90 9.05
CA ILE A 19 -13.26 8.49 8.66
C ILE A 19 -14.52 8.21 7.82
N ASN A 20 -15.51 9.10 7.87
CA ASN A 20 -16.76 8.96 7.10
C ASN A 20 -16.72 9.71 5.76
N HIS A 21 -15.73 10.59 5.55
CA HIS A 21 -15.52 11.25 4.28
C HIS A 21 -15.10 10.22 3.21
N SER A 22 -15.77 10.25 2.06
CA SER A 22 -15.32 9.49 0.89
C SER A 22 -14.37 10.36 0.10
N LEU A 23 -13.28 9.77 -0.40
CA LEU A 23 -12.40 10.44 -1.35
C LEU A 23 -13.20 10.77 -2.62
N PRO A 24 -13.06 11.98 -3.18
CA PRO A 24 -13.75 12.38 -4.40
C PRO A 24 -13.04 11.78 -5.63
N LEU A 25 -12.94 10.46 -5.70
CA LEU A 25 -12.37 9.75 -6.84
C LEU A 25 -13.28 9.94 -8.08
N PRO A 26 -12.70 10.06 -9.29
CA PRO A 26 -13.46 10.21 -10.52
C PRO A 26 -14.10 8.88 -10.92
N PHE A 27 -15.26 8.58 -10.35
CA PHE A 27 -16.02 7.38 -10.70
C PHE A 27 -16.81 7.57 -11.99
N ASP A 28 -16.66 6.64 -12.94
CA ASP A 28 -17.45 6.62 -14.19
C ASP A 28 -18.93 6.25 -13.96
N ARG A 29 -19.23 5.64 -12.80
CA ARG A 29 -20.57 5.15 -12.43
C ARG A 29 -20.89 5.50 -10.99
N TYR A 30 -22.18 5.48 -10.65
CA TYR A 30 -22.60 5.68 -9.27
C TYR A 30 -21.97 4.65 -8.34
N ARG A 31 -21.27 5.14 -7.31
CA ARG A 31 -20.65 4.30 -6.29
C ARG A 31 -21.74 3.59 -5.47
N LEU A 32 -21.76 2.26 -5.52
CA LEU A 32 -22.70 1.46 -4.72
C LEU A 32 -22.37 1.53 -3.23
N SER A 33 -23.37 1.32 -2.38
CA SER A 33 -23.16 1.15 -0.93
C SER A 33 -22.34 -0.11 -0.65
N ASP A 34 -21.60 -0.12 0.47
CA ASP A 34 -20.68 -1.20 0.82
C ASP A 34 -21.36 -2.59 0.85
N GLU A 35 -22.60 -2.66 1.33
CA GLU A 35 -23.40 -3.90 1.37
C GLU A 35 -23.71 -4.48 -0.03
N ARG A 36 -23.70 -3.63 -1.06
CA ARG A 36 -24.03 -3.99 -2.44
C ARG A 36 -22.79 -4.18 -3.32
N ARG A 37 -21.59 -3.92 -2.79
CA ARG A 37 -20.34 -4.11 -3.54
C ARG A 37 -20.07 -5.60 -3.71
N THR A 38 -19.88 -6.04 -4.95
CA THR A 38 -19.51 -7.43 -5.25
C THR A 38 -18.02 -7.69 -5.09
N GLY A 39 -17.22 -6.63 -4.93
CA GLY A 39 -15.75 -6.69 -4.94
C GLY A 39 -15.16 -6.93 -6.33
N ARG A 40 -15.95 -7.06 -7.39
CA ARG A 40 -15.41 -7.23 -8.76
C ARG A 40 -14.60 -6.01 -9.17
N GLY A 41 -13.41 -6.25 -9.70
CA GLY A 41 -12.52 -5.24 -10.26
C GLY A 41 -11.79 -5.76 -11.50
N VAL A 42 -11.00 -4.88 -12.11
CA VAL A 42 -10.12 -5.20 -13.24
C VAL A 42 -8.72 -4.72 -12.86
N SER A 43 -7.70 -5.48 -13.25
CA SER A 43 -6.30 -5.08 -13.11
C SER A 43 -5.73 -4.63 -14.44
N PHE A 44 -4.98 -3.52 -14.43
CA PHE A 44 -4.20 -3.04 -15.56
C PHE A 44 -2.73 -2.99 -15.17
N SER A 45 -1.86 -3.53 -16.02
CA SER A 45 -0.42 -3.56 -15.80
C SER A 45 0.29 -2.83 -16.93
N PHE A 46 1.32 -2.07 -16.57
CA PHE A 46 2.18 -1.37 -17.51
C PHE A 46 3.59 -1.31 -16.95
N ASP A 47 4.56 -1.24 -17.86
CA ASP A 47 5.98 -1.19 -17.51
C ASP A 47 6.49 0.25 -17.65
N PHE A 48 7.37 0.67 -16.75
CA PHE A 48 8.11 1.91 -16.90
C PHE A 48 9.30 1.70 -17.85
N GLY A 49 9.59 2.69 -18.69
CA GLY A 49 10.78 2.66 -19.54
C GLY A 49 12.08 2.61 -18.73
N GLU A 50 13.16 2.17 -19.37
CA GLU A 50 14.48 2.03 -18.74
C GLU A 50 14.98 3.36 -18.16
N ASP A 51 14.86 4.45 -18.92
CA ASP A 51 15.28 5.79 -18.48
C ASP A 51 14.56 6.24 -17.20
N ILE A 52 13.22 6.11 -17.16
CA ILE A 52 12.41 6.48 -15.99
C ILE A 52 12.77 5.61 -14.79
N SER A 53 12.95 4.31 -15.02
CA SER A 53 13.31 3.37 -13.95
C SER A 53 14.69 3.67 -13.38
N HIS A 54 15.66 3.97 -14.24
CA HIS A 54 17.01 4.37 -13.84
C HIS A 54 16.99 5.67 -13.03
N ASP A 55 16.26 6.68 -13.48
CA ASP A 55 16.15 7.97 -12.79
C ASP A 55 15.45 7.83 -11.44
N PHE A 56 14.42 6.98 -11.35
CA PHE A 56 13.70 6.68 -10.12
C PHE A 56 14.61 6.01 -9.08
N LEU A 57 15.39 5.02 -9.49
CA LEU A 57 16.38 4.35 -8.63
C LEU A 57 17.51 5.30 -8.22
N SER A 58 18.03 6.10 -9.16
CA SER A 58 19.08 7.08 -8.90
C SER A 58 18.62 8.15 -7.89
N TYR A 59 17.36 8.60 -8.01
CA TYR A 59 16.76 9.53 -7.06
C TYR A 59 16.64 8.91 -5.67
N SER A 60 16.12 7.68 -5.59
CA SER A 60 16.00 6.92 -4.33
C SER A 60 17.35 6.83 -3.62
N LEU A 61 18.40 6.41 -4.32
CA LEU A 61 19.76 6.29 -3.79
C LEU A 61 20.35 7.63 -3.35
N SER A 62 20.20 8.69 -4.15
CA SER A 62 20.82 9.99 -3.88
C SER A 62 20.20 10.72 -2.68
N ASN A 63 18.96 10.38 -2.32
CA ASN A 63 18.20 11.05 -1.27
C ASN A 63 17.96 10.19 -0.02
N ASP A 64 18.59 9.02 0.08
CA ASP A 64 18.39 8.07 1.19
C ASP A 64 16.89 7.71 1.40
N ILE A 65 16.15 7.51 0.31
CA ILE A 65 14.73 7.16 0.32
C ILE A 65 14.59 5.80 -0.34
N THR A 66 13.86 4.85 0.26
CA THR A 66 13.66 3.54 -0.37
C THR A 66 12.73 3.63 -1.60
N ILE A 67 12.81 2.64 -2.49
CA ILE A 67 11.94 2.57 -3.67
C ILE A 67 10.45 2.55 -3.25
N GLU A 68 10.11 1.81 -2.20
CA GLU A 68 8.77 1.77 -1.61
C GLU A 68 8.31 3.16 -1.15
N GLN A 69 9.16 3.89 -0.41
CA GLN A 69 8.87 5.24 0.07
C GLN A 69 8.63 6.21 -1.09
N LEU A 70 9.48 6.16 -2.12
CA LEU A 70 9.39 7.01 -3.29
C LEU A 70 8.14 6.70 -4.13
N ALA A 71 7.82 5.41 -4.27
CA ALA A 71 6.63 4.91 -4.94
C ALA A 71 5.35 5.36 -4.21
N LEU A 72 5.34 5.24 -2.90
CA LEU A 72 4.25 5.70 -2.05
C LEU A 72 4.08 7.24 -2.13
N ALA A 73 5.17 8.00 -2.16
CA ALA A 73 5.12 9.46 -2.35
C ALA A 73 4.55 9.85 -3.71
N SER A 74 4.95 9.14 -4.76
CA SER A 74 4.38 9.29 -6.11
C SER A 74 2.89 8.98 -6.12
N TYR A 75 2.46 7.98 -5.35
CA TYR A 75 1.05 7.63 -5.23
C TYR A 75 0.22 8.68 -4.50
N TYR A 76 0.71 9.26 -3.41
CA TYR A 76 0.04 10.39 -2.76
C TYR A 76 -0.07 11.61 -3.68
N ALA A 77 1.00 11.93 -4.43
CA ALA A 77 0.96 13.01 -5.41
C ALA A 77 -0.08 12.74 -6.52
N PHE A 78 -0.16 11.49 -6.99
CA PHE A 78 -1.17 11.05 -7.94
C PHE A 78 -2.59 11.22 -7.38
N LEU A 79 -2.86 10.70 -6.17
CA LEU A 79 -4.17 10.80 -5.54
C LEU A 79 -4.58 12.25 -5.28
N PHE A 80 -3.66 13.10 -4.82
CA PHE A 80 -3.91 14.54 -4.63
C PHE A 80 -4.37 15.21 -5.93
N LYS A 81 -3.72 14.89 -7.06
CA LYS A 81 -4.15 15.40 -8.37
C LYS A 81 -5.47 14.79 -8.83
N LEU A 82 -5.65 13.49 -8.62
CA LEU A 82 -6.85 12.74 -9.04
C LEU A 82 -8.11 13.21 -8.30
N THR A 83 -7.98 13.55 -7.03
CA THR A 83 -9.06 14.02 -6.13
C THR A 83 -9.24 15.54 -6.15
N ASN A 84 -8.66 16.21 -7.14
CA ASN A 84 -8.80 17.64 -7.35
C ASN A 84 -8.31 18.51 -6.17
N GLY A 85 -7.25 18.06 -5.49
CA GLY A 85 -6.56 18.79 -4.42
C GLY A 85 -6.91 18.37 -2.99
N GLU A 86 -7.54 17.21 -2.78
CA GLU A 86 -7.79 16.69 -1.43
C GLU A 86 -6.44 16.47 -0.71
N SER A 87 -6.23 17.21 0.38
CA SER A 87 -4.94 17.28 1.06
C SER A 87 -4.83 16.39 2.30
N ASP A 88 -5.92 15.81 2.80
CA ASP A 88 -5.89 14.87 3.93
C ASP A 88 -6.25 13.46 3.44
N LEU A 89 -5.24 12.75 2.95
CA LEU A 89 -5.42 11.45 2.29
C LEU A 89 -5.07 10.32 3.25
N CYS A 90 -5.92 9.30 3.35
CA CYS A 90 -5.60 8.08 4.06
C CYS A 90 -5.79 6.84 3.18
N ILE A 91 -4.71 6.08 3.01
CA ILE A 91 -4.66 4.89 2.17
C ILE A 91 -4.36 3.64 3.02
N GLY A 92 -4.75 2.47 2.54
CA GLY A 92 -4.36 1.21 3.16
C GLY A 92 -3.00 0.72 2.66
N MET A 93 -2.21 0.15 3.56
CA MET A 93 -1.01 -0.61 3.20
C MET A 93 -1.05 -1.99 3.83
N ASN A 94 -0.77 -3.02 3.03
CA ASN A 94 -0.64 -4.37 3.52
C ASN A 94 0.75 -4.60 4.09
N THR A 95 0.80 -5.14 5.30
CA THR A 95 2.03 -5.53 5.98
C THR A 95 2.05 -7.04 6.17
N HIS A 96 3.24 -7.64 6.13
CA HIS A 96 3.41 -9.09 6.32
C HIS A 96 2.89 -9.59 7.67
N GLY A 97 2.82 -8.71 8.69
CA GLY A 97 2.35 -9.00 10.05
C GLY A 97 3.13 -10.10 10.78
N ARG A 98 4.33 -10.44 10.29
CA ARG A 98 5.30 -11.35 10.93
C ARG A 98 6.28 -10.55 11.78
N TYR A 99 5.77 -9.83 12.78
CA TYR A 99 6.53 -8.90 13.63
C TYR A 99 7.40 -9.59 14.71
N LYS A 100 7.41 -10.93 14.71
CA LYS A 100 8.17 -11.78 15.63
C LYS A 100 8.88 -12.86 14.84
N GLU A 101 10.11 -13.18 15.25
CA GLU A 101 10.94 -14.20 14.58
C GLU A 101 10.25 -15.57 14.55
N GLU A 102 9.55 -15.94 15.63
CA GLU A 102 8.84 -17.21 15.71
C GLU A 102 7.68 -17.33 14.72
N LEU A 103 7.19 -16.20 14.18
CA LEU A 103 6.11 -16.17 13.19
C LEU A 103 6.62 -16.27 11.75
N MET A 104 7.93 -16.17 11.52
CA MET A 104 8.48 -16.15 10.15
C MET A 104 8.26 -17.49 9.41
N SER A 105 8.36 -18.61 10.12
CA SER A 105 8.23 -19.97 9.56
C SER A 105 6.82 -20.56 9.67
N VAL A 106 5.86 -19.84 10.26
CA VAL A 106 4.51 -20.35 10.50
C VAL A 106 3.63 -20.16 9.26
N ILE A 107 2.97 -21.24 8.84
CA ILE A 107 1.92 -21.18 7.80
C ILE A 107 0.65 -20.63 8.45
N GLY A 108 0.16 -19.50 7.94
CA GLY A 108 -1.05 -18.84 8.45
C GLY A 108 -1.30 -17.48 7.80
N LEU A 109 -2.47 -16.91 8.07
CA LEU A 109 -2.83 -15.56 7.62
C LEU A 109 -2.32 -14.53 8.64
N PHE A 110 -1.19 -13.92 8.33
CA PHE A 110 -0.57 -12.88 9.17
C PHE A 110 -0.70 -11.47 8.60
N VAL A 111 -1.18 -11.32 7.36
CA VAL A 111 -1.29 -10.02 6.71
C VAL A 111 -2.14 -9.08 7.58
N ASN A 112 -1.58 -7.92 7.92
CA ASN A 112 -2.30 -6.85 8.59
C ASN A 112 -2.34 -5.64 7.67
N ASN A 113 -3.50 -4.99 7.58
CA ASN A 113 -3.65 -3.76 6.83
C ASN A 113 -3.57 -2.58 7.81
N ILE A 114 -2.74 -1.59 7.49
CA ILE A 114 -2.62 -0.38 8.32
C ILE A 114 -2.98 0.86 7.51
N PRO A 115 -3.62 1.85 8.14
CA PRO A 115 -3.87 3.13 7.51
C PRO A 115 -2.58 3.94 7.46
N LEU A 116 -2.27 4.52 6.30
CA LEU A 116 -1.24 5.54 6.15
C LEU A 116 -1.97 6.85 5.85
N ARG A 117 -1.93 7.79 6.78
CA ARG A 117 -2.52 9.12 6.60
C ARG A 117 -1.41 10.11 6.26
N CYS A 118 -1.61 10.89 5.21
CA CYS A 118 -0.73 11.98 4.80
C CYS A 118 -1.55 13.26 4.69
N GLN A 119 -1.12 14.29 5.42
CA GLN A 119 -1.66 15.65 5.30
C GLN A 119 -0.72 16.44 4.39
N LEU A 120 -1.03 16.48 3.11
CA LEU A 120 -0.22 17.13 2.09
C LEU A 120 -0.30 18.65 2.20
N ASP A 121 0.85 19.31 2.09
CA ASP A 121 0.90 20.74 1.80
C ASP A 121 1.02 20.94 0.27
N PRO A 122 0.08 21.63 -0.38
CA PRO A 122 0.15 21.95 -1.81
C PRO A 122 1.41 22.72 -2.24
N HIS A 123 2.13 23.33 -1.30
CA HIS A 123 3.36 24.09 -1.56
C HIS A 123 4.64 23.26 -1.43
N TRP A 124 4.54 21.99 -1.02
CA TRP A 124 5.70 21.12 -0.96
C TRP A 124 6.26 20.83 -2.35
N SER A 125 7.59 20.86 -2.44
CA SER A 125 8.28 20.15 -3.51
C SER A 125 8.04 18.65 -3.38
N PHE A 126 8.22 17.92 -4.49
CA PHE A 126 8.13 16.46 -4.46
C PHE A 126 9.13 15.83 -3.48
N HIS A 127 10.32 16.43 -3.32
CA HIS A 127 11.31 15.98 -2.36
C HIS A 127 10.80 16.06 -0.92
N GLN A 128 10.21 17.20 -0.52
CA GLN A 128 9.62 17.36 0.80
C GLN A 128 8.47 16.37 1.05
N LEU A 129 7.64 16.10 0.03
CA LEU A 129 6.63 15.05 0.12
C LEU A 129 7.26 13.67 0.34
N ALA A 130 8.33 13.34 -0.38
CA ALA A 130 9.00 12.05 -0.27
C ALA A 130 9.67 11.86 1.11
N GLU A 131 10.29 12.92 1.66
CA GLU A 131 10.81 12.91 3.03
C GLU A 131 9.69 12.72 4.06
N HIS A 132 8.58 13.45 3.91
CA HIS A 132 7.44 13.30 4.83
C HIS A 132 6.82 11.89 4.76
N VAL A 133 6.72 11.31 3.57
CA VAL A 133 6.24 9.94 3.38
C VAL A 133 7.20 8.91 3.98
N LYS A 134 8.52 9.14 3.89
CA LYS A 134 9.53 8.33 4.58
C LYS A 134 9.28 8.31 6.09
N GLU A 135 8.98 9.45 6.70
CA GLU A 135 8.63 9.52 8.13
C GLU A 135 7.33 8.74 8.44
N ILE A 136 6.27 8.98 7.66
CA ILE A 136 4.96 8.31 7.84
C ILE A 136 5.11 6.81 7.81
N ILE A 137 5.73 6.25 6.75
CA ILE A 137 5.83 4.80 6.60
C ILE A 137 6.74 4.18 7.66
N THR A 138 7.86 4.84 8.00
CA THR A 138 8.81 4.33 9.01
C THR A 138 8.13 4.24 10.38
N SER A 139 7.45 5.30 10.81
CA SER A 139 6.72 5.29 12.09
C SER A 139 5.52 4.33 12.06
N SER A 140 4.82 4.22 10.94
CA SER A 140 3.66 3.32 10.81
C SER A 140 4.08 1.84 10.87
N LEU A 141 5.22 1.50 10.26
CA LEU A 141 5.76 0.14 10.26
C LEU A 141 6.18 -0.31 11.66
N GLU A 142 6.69 0.59 12.51
CA GLU A 142 7.01 0.30 13.92
C GLU A 142 5.79 -0.25 14.69
N TYR A 143 4.60 0.27 14.40
CA TYR A 143 3.34 -0.12 15.05
C TYR A 143 2.43 -1.00 14.18
N SER A 144 2.97 -1.55 13.10
CA SER A 144 2.23 -2.37 12.11
C SER A 144 1.65 -3.67 12.68
N TYR A 145 2.10 -4.11 13.84
CA TYR A 145 1.57 -5.29 14.53
C TYR A 145 0.20 -5.06 15.17
N PHE A 146 -0.26 -3.81 15.26
CA PHE A 146 -1.53 -3.48 15.89
C PHE A 146 -2.71 -3.75 14.93
N PRO A 147 -3.69 -4.58 15.31
CA PRO A 147 -4.74 -5.00 14.39
C PRO A 147 -5.60 -3.85 13.87
N LEU A 148 -5.91 -3.83 12.57
CA LEU A 148 -6.80 -2.83 11.96
C LEU A 148 -8.12 -2.68 12.72
N GLN A 149 -8.74 -3.77 13.13
CA GLN A 149 -10.02 -3.75 13.85
C GLN A 149 -9.92 -2.99 15.18
N ARG A 150 -8.74 -3.03 15.83
CA ARG A 150 -8.50 -2.26 17.05
C ARG A 150 -8.24 -0.79 16.76
N ILE A 151 -7.65 -0.45 15.61
CA ILE A 151 -7.55 0.94 15.13
C ILE A 151 -8.96 1.48 14.90
N LEU A 152 -9.78 0.75 14.13
CA LEU A 152 -11.16 1.12 13.83
C LEU A 152 -12.02 1.29 15.10
N ALA A 153 -11.84 0.42 16.10
CA ALA A 153 -12.57 0.52 17.37
C ALA A 153 -12.27 1.82 18.16
N GLN A 154 -11.19 2.54 17.86
CA GLN A 154 -10.90 3.86 18.45
C GLN A 154 -11.76 4.98 17.85
N HIS A 155 -12.48 4.69 16.76
CA HIS A 155 -13.36 5.60 16.05
C HIS A 155 -14.81 5.04 16.06
N PRO A 156 -15.51 5.07 17.21
CA PRO A 156 -16.81 4.39 17.37
C PRO A 156 -17.93 4.95 16.47
N ASN A 157 -17.74 6.12 15.88
CA ASN A 157 -18.68 6.74 14.93
C ASN A 157 -18.35 6.41 13.46
N ALA A 158 -17.44 5.46 13.21
CA ALA A 158 -17.18 4.96 11.86
C ALA A 158 -18.42 4.22 11.35
N THR A 159 -19.02 4.73 10.28
CA THR A 159 -20.21 4.12 9.66
C THR A 159 -19.85 3.18 8.51
N LYS A 160 -18.59 3.20 8.06
CA LYS A 160 -18.05 2.33 7.01
C LYS A 160 -17.19 1.22 7.63
N PRO A 161 -17.36 -0.06 7.21
CA PRO A 161 -16.57 -1.18 7.73
C PRO A 161 -15.06 -1.07 7.43
N VAL A 162 -14.68 -0.33 6.37
CA VAL A 162 -13.29 0.06 6.07
C VAL A 162 -13.32 1.47 5.44
N PHE A 163 -12.68 2.46 6.05
CA PHE A 163 -12.61 3.84 5.53
C PHE A 163 -11.53 4.04 4.47
N LEU A 164 -10.70 3.02 4.28
CA LEU A 164 -9.63 3.00 3.31
C LEU A 164 -10.23 2.65 1.96
N GLU A 165 -10.45 3.68 1.13
CA GLU A 165 -11.03 3.52 -0.20
C GLU A 165 -9.96 3.12 -1.22
N THR A 166 -8.70 3.48 -0.97
CA THR A 166 -7.57 3.12 -1.82
C THR A 166 -6.49 2.39 -1.03
N SER A 167 -5.71 1.56 -1.72
CA SER A 167 -4.54 0.90 -1.11
C SER A 167 -3.29 1.00 -1.97
N PHE A 168 -2.16 0.81 -1.31
CA PHE A 168 -0.84 0.75 -1.89
C PHE A 168 -0.18 -0.58 -1.53
N GLU A 169 0.44 -1.21 -2.50
CA GLU A 169 1.23 -2.42 -2.33
C GLU A 169 2.57 -2.28 -3.03
N PHE A 170 3.63 -2.67 -2.34
CA PHE A 170 4.96 -2.77 -2.91
C PHE A 170 5.44 -4.21 -2.79
N GLN A 171 5.84 -4.79 -3.92
CA GLN A 171 6.32 -6.16 -4.01
C GLN A 171 7.73 -6.12 -4.55
N SER A 172 8.70 -6.46 -3.70
CA SER A 172 10.04 -6.70 -4.18
C SER A 172 10.22 -8.18 -4.50
N TYR A 173 10.52 -8.48 -5.75
CA TYR A 173 10.97 -9.82 -6.13
C TYR A 173 12.49 -9.79 -6.16
N THR A 174 13.13 -10.34 -5.12
CA THR A 174 14.51 -10.76 -5.29
C THR A 174 14.50 -11.90 -6.29
N SER A 175 14.77 -11.58 -7.56
CA SER A 175 15.13 -12.59 -8.54
C SER A 175 16.30 -13.33 -7.94
N THR A 176 16.07 -14.57 -7.50
CA THR A 176 17.16 -15.41 -7.08
C THR A 176 17.95 -15.63 -8.36
N SER A 177 19.08 -14.95 -8.53
CA SER A 177 20.02 -15.17 -9.64
C SER A 177 20.69 -16.56 -9.58
N GLY A 178 19.99 -17.56 -9.05
CA GLY A 178 20.31 -18.97 -9.14
C GLY A 178 19.24 -19.58 -10.01
N ASN A 179 19.67 -20.20 -11.12
CA ASN A 179 18.91 -21.03 -12.06
C ASN A 179 17.39 -21.00 -11.85
N ASN A 180 16.65 -20.58 -12.88
CA ASN A 180 15.20 -20.71 -13.02
C ASN A 180 14.70 -22.17 -12.95
N GLU A 181 15.37 -23.06 -12.22
CA GLU A 181 15.20 -24.48 -12.18
C GLU A 181 15.20 -24.95 -10.72
N ILE A 182 14.01 -25.26 -10.20
CA ILE A 182 13.85 -25.92 -8.92
C ILE A 182 13.76 -27.42 -9.19
N THR A 183 14.70 -28.19 -8.65
CA THR A 183 14.67 -29.66 -8.78
C THR A 183 14.13 -30.28 -7.50
N ILE A 184 13.05 -31.07 -7.61
CA ILE A 184 12.47 -31.85 -6.52
C ILE A 184 12.53 -33.32 -6.93
N GLY A 185 13.50 -34.08 -6.40
CA GLY A 185 13.75 -35.45 -6.82
C GLY A 185 14.22 -35.53 -8.27
N ASN A 186 13.48 -36.23 -9.11
CA ASN A 186 13.68 -36.30 -10.57
C ASN A 186 12.81 -35.29 -11.35
N ALA A 187 11.97 -34.51 -10.67
CA ALA A 187 11.15 -33.47 -11.29
C ALA A 187 11.91 -32.15 -11.34
N ARG A 188 11.78 -31.46 -12.47
CA ARG A 188 12.45 -30.20 -12.78
C ARG A 188 11.41 -29.13 -13.08
N LEU A 189 11.29 -28.13 -12.22
CA LEU A 189 10.40 -26.99 -12.39
C LEU A 189 11.20 -25.83 -12.96
N ILE A 190 10.93 -25.46 -14.22
CA ILE A 190 11.56 -24.31 -14.86
C ILE A 190 10.62 -23.11 -14.74
N ALA A 191 11.06 -22.01 -14.12
CA ALA A 191 10.32 -20.75 -14.14
C ALA A 191 10.28 -20.25 -15.60
N PRO A 192 9.09 -20.02 -16.19
CA PRO A 192 8.96 -19.64 -17.58
C PRO A 192 9.73 -18.33 -17.86
N PRO A 193 10.40 -18.20 -19.02
CA PRO A 193 11.30 -17.08 -19.33
C PRO A 193 10.58 -15.77 -19.71
N PHE A 194 9.28 -15.66 -19.45
CA PHE A 194 8.49 -14.47 -19.76
C PHE A 194 7.90 -13.90 -18.47
N SER A 195 8.11 -12.60 -18.25
CA SER A 195 7.20 -11.80 -17.43
C SER A 195 5.81 -12.01 -18.01
N ILE A 196 4.91 -12.57 -17.21
CA ILE A 196 3.52 -12.69 -17.64
C ILE A 196 3.04 -11.24 -17.80
N LYS A 197 2.87 -10.77 -19.04
CA LYS A 197 1.96 -9.65 -19.30
C LYS A 197 0.58 -10.18 -18.97
N ILE A 198 0.12 -9.89 -17.77
CA ILE A 198 -1.17 -10.34 -17.27
C ILE A 198 -2.20 -9.41 -17.91
N ASP A 199 -2.77 -9.86 -19.03
CA ASP A 199 -3.97 -9.28 -19.63
C ASP A 199 -5.12 -9.25 -18.60
N GLU A 200 -6.03 -8.28 -18.75
CA GLU A 200 -7.19 -7.99 -17.88
C GLU A 200 -7.80 -9.23 -17.20
N TYR A 201 -7.51 -9.43 -15.91
CA TYR A 201 -8.27 -10.37 -15.08
C TYR A 201 -9.41 -9.65 -14.36
N GLU A 202 -10.57 -10.30 -14.33
CA GLU A 202 -11.57 -10.04 -13.30
C GLU A 202 -10.95 -10.43 -11.96
N ILE A 203 -10.67 -9.43 -11.12
CA ILE A 203 -10.12 -9.62 -9.78
C ILE A 203 -11.21 -9.35 -8.73
N MET A 204 -10.96 -9.81 -7.52
CA MET A 204 -11.70 -9.34 -6.35
C MET A 204 -10.86 -8.33 -5.57
N SER A 205 -11.37 -7.11 -5.42
CA SER A 205 -10.78 -6.05 -4.63
C SER A 205 -11.74 -5.58 -3.53
N LYS A 206 -11.16 -5.28 -2.35
CA LYS A 206 -11.88 -4.61 -1.25
C LYS A 206 -11.80 -3.08 -1.34
N PHE A 207 -10.91 -2.56 -2.19
CA PHE A 207 -10.65 -1.13 -2.37
C PHE A 207 -11.22 -0.66 -3.71
N ASP A 208 -11.57 0.63 -3.79
CA ASP A 208 -11.96 1.29 -5.04
C ASP A 208 -10.80 1.39 -6.02
N PHE A 209 -9.59 1.61 -5.52
CA PHE A 209 -8.38 1.69 -6.33
C PHE A 209 -7.18 1.09 -5.59
N VAL A 210 -6.39 0.27 -6.27
CA VAL A 210 -5.17 -0.36 -5.73
C VAL A 210 -4.02 -0.04 -6.67
N LEU A 211 -2.95 0.55 -6.15
CA LEU A 211 -1.68 0.63 -6.86
C LEU A 211 -0.73 -0.42 -6.31
N THR A 212 -0.32 -1.37 -7.15
CA THR A 212 0.73 -2.33 -6.86
C THR A 212 1.95 -1.98 -7.69
N ILE A 213 3.10 -1.78 -7.03
CA ILE A 213 4.39 -1.57 -7.69
C ILE A 213 5.25 -2.82 -7.45
N GLN A 214 5.81 -3.34 -8.54
CA GLN A 214 6.67 -4.51 -8.55
C GLN A 214 8.10 -4.09 -8.92
N HIS A 215 9.07 -4.52 -8.12
CA HIS A 215 10.50 -4.27 -8.33
C HIS A 215 11.35 -5.52 -8.09
#